data_AF-A0A965X5H6-F1
#
_entry.id   AF-A0A965X5H6-F1
#
_cell.length_a   1.000
_cell.length_b   1.000
_cell.length_c   1.000
_cell.angle_alpha   90.00
_cell.angle_beta   90.00
_cell.angle_gamma   90.00
#
_symmetry.space_group_name_H-M   'P 1'
#
loop_
_entity.id
_entity.type
_entity.pdbx_description
1 polymer ?
#
loop_
_entity_poly.entity_id
_entity_poly.type
_entity_poly.pdbx_seq_one_letter_code
_entity_poly.pdbx_strand_id
1 'polypeptide(L)'
;RLIRSKGVGVYFITQNPADIPMTILGQLGNRVQHALRAYTPLDQKAVKVAAQTFRANPAFDTEEAITQLQTGEALISFLDEKGAPSVVTRATILPPQSYLGAIDASLRKTFIETSPFAGVYEQVIDRQSAYEYLAGMFTQGRVQPSVAQAAPMQAAPTQTAPVQAAPIQAFMVYDPATGQYVQKQLDAMSTLPQAAPVQQVAPVQQAAPVQQAAPVQTVQQNVLVLDPTTGQYVQKLMTMQLDPVTGQYKPVTSEAEQKAAAKQAQQAEKARKEAERAEKERVAEERRKHADELREERAERARRNDSVLGRMKNTAINTVTRQLTSTLTRGLLGSLTGKK
;
A
#
# COMPACT_ATOMS: atom_id res chain seq x y z
N ARG A 1 -2.11 -2.41 -16.48
CA ARG A 1 -3.53 -2.68 -16.86
C ARG A 1 -3.74 -2.74 -18.38
N LEU A 2 -3.62 -1.64 -19.14
CA LEU A 2 -4.04 -1.61 -20.57
C LEU A 2 -2.95 -2.00 -21.59
N ILE A 3 -1.74 -2.33 -21.11
CA ILE A 3 -0.55 -2.51 -21.96
C ILE A 3 -0.50 -3.84 -22.72
N ARG A 4 -1.21 -4.88 -22.25
CA ARG A 4 -1.15 -6.22 -22.84
C ARG A 4 -1.65 -6.25 -24.28
N SER A 5 -2.76 -5.58 -24.58
CA SER A 5 -3.31 -5.48 -25.94
C SER A 5 -2.48 -4.62 -26.89
N LYS A 6 -1.51 -3.87 -26.35
CA LYS A 6 -0.56 -3.06 -27.11
C LYS A 6 0.80 -3.74 -27.30
N GLY A 7 0.94 -5.00 -26.85
CA GLY A 7 2.20 -5.73 -26.95
C GLY A 7 3.32 -5.18 -26.05
N VAL A 8 2.97 -4.41 -25.02
CA VAL A 8 3.96 -3.79 -24.12
C VAL A 8 4.08 -4.63 -22.84
N GLY A 9 5.30 -5.04 -22.53
CA GLY A 9 5.68 -5.74 -21.30
C GLY A 9 6.39 -4.81 -20.31
N VAL A 10 6.14 -5.01 -19.01
CA VAL A 10 6.82 -4.27 -17.94
C VAL A 10 7.42 -5.29 -16.96
N TYR A 11 8.67 -5.07 -16.60
CA TYR A 11 9.43 -5.94 -15.69
C TYR A 11 9.85 -5.11 -14.48
N PHE A 12 9.53 -5.59 -13.28
CA PHE A 12 9.98 -4.99 -12.04
C PHE A 12 11.09 -5.86 -11.46
N ILE A 13 12.23 -5.25 -11.19
CA ILE A 13 13.41 -5.92 -10.64
C ILE A 13 13.74 -5.19 -9.33
N THR A 14 13.54 -5.86 -8.20
CA THR A 14 13.82 -5.33 -6.86
C THR A 14 14.38 -6.42 -5.97
N GLN A 15 15.14 -6.01 -4.96
CA GLN A 15 15.58 -6.87 -3.86
C GLN A 15 14.50 -7.08 -2.80
N ASN A 16 13.56 -6.13 -2.65
CA ASN A 16 12.52 -6.17 -1.65
C ASN A 16 11.14 -6.22 -2.31
N PRO A 17 10.34 -7.29 -2.10
CA PRO A 17 9.00 -7.37 -2.67
C PRO A 17 8.06 -6.25 -2.18
N ALA A 18 8.35 -5.62 -1.04
CA ALA A 18 7.56 -4.51 -0.51
C ALA A 18 7.69 -3.21 -1.32
N ASP A 19 8.71 -3.09 -2.18
CA ASP A 19 8.90 -1.90 -3.04
C ASP A 19 7.83 -1.79 -4.12
N ILE A 20 7.13 -2.90 -4.42
CA ILE A 20 6.08 -2.96 -5.43
C ILE A 20 4.73 -2.91 -4.71
N PRO A 21 3.89 -1.87 -4.96
CA PRO A 21 2.56 -1.80 -4.40
C PRO A 21 1.72 -3.05 -4.72
N MET A 22 0.94 -3.54 -3.76
CA MET A 22 0.10 -4.73 -3.92
C MET A 22 -0.84 -4.65 -5.14
N THR A 23 -1.34 -3.45 -5.44
CA THR A 23 -2.22 -3.20 -6.61
C THR A 23 -1.54 -3.45 -7.95
N ILE A 24 -0.21 -3.35 -8.00
CA ILE A 24 0.62 -3.66 -9.16
C ILE A 24 1.06 -5.13 -9.09
N LEU A 25 1.52 -5.60 -7.92
CA LEU A 25 2.01 -6.96 -7.72
C LEU A 25 0.94 -8.02 -8.03
N GLY A 26 -0.33 -7.73 -7.74
CA GLY A 26 -1.47 -8.57 -8.12
C GLY A 26 -1.73 -8.65 -9.63
N GLN A 27 -1.11 -7.79 -10.45
CA GLN A 27 -1.23 -7.82 -11.92
C GLN A 27 -0.07 -8.52 -12.61
N LEU A 28 1.00 -8.81 -11.87
CA LEU A 28 2.17 -9.49 -12.39
C LEU A 28 1.89 -11.00 -12.44
N GLY A 29 1.54 -11.49 -13.63
CA GLY A 29 1.24 -12.91 -13.86
C GLY A 29 2.48 -13.80 -13.92
N ASN A 30 3.60 -13.25 -14.37
CA ASN A 30 4.89 -13.93 -14.45
C ASN A 30 5.75 -13.51 -13.25
N ARG A 31 6.32 -14.48 -12.54
CA ARG A 31 7.13 -14.23 -11.36
C ARG A 31 8.37 -15.12 -11.31
N VAL A 32 9.47 -14.49 -10.92
CA VAL A 32 10.76 -15.13 -10.62
C VAL A 32 11.19 -14.59 -9.27
N GLN A 33 11.12 -15.43 -8.24
CA GLN A 33 11.47 -15.06 -6.88
C GLN A 33 12.77 -15.76 -6.49
N HIS A 34 13.82 -14.97 -6.33
CA HIS A 34 15.06 -15.45 -5.74
C HIS A 34 14.94 -15.57 -4.21
N ALA A 35 15.98 -16.15 -3.62
CA ALA A 35 16.11 -16.30 -2.19
C ALA A 35 15.85 -14.97 -1.44
N LEU A 36 14.93 -15.01 -0.47
CA LEU A 36 14.73 -13.92 0.49
C LEU A 36 15.31 -14.35 1.83
N ARG A 37 16.07 -13.46 2.45
CA ARG A 37 16.63 -13.68 3.78
C ARG A 37 15.76 -12.94 4.79
N ALA A 38 15.13 -13.69 5.69
CA ALA A 38 14.29 -13.12 6.73
C ALA A 38 15.05 -13.05 8.06
N TYR A 39 15.50 -11.87 8.43
CA TYR A 39 16.18 -11.63 9.71
C TYR A 39 15.27 -10.93 10.71
N THR A 40 14.31 -10.13 10.22
CA THR A 40 13.37 -9.39 11.05
C THR A 40 11.94 -9.96 10.93
N PRO A 41 11.04 -9.66 11.89
CA PRO A 41 9.63 -10.02 11.76
C PRO A 41 8.94 -9.41 10.55
N LEU A 42 9.42 -8.25 10.07
CA LEU A 42 8.91 -7.62 8.85
C LEU A 42 9.30 -8.44 7.62
N ASP A 43 10.54 -8.92 7.56
CA ASP A 43 11.01 -9.76 6.46
C ASP A 43 10.28 -11.11 6.43
N GLN A 44 9.99 -11.70 7.60
CA GLN A 44 9.20 -12.93 7.68
C GLN A 44 7.80 -12.73 7.09
N LYS A 45 7.15 -11.59 7.40
CA LYS A 45 5.88 -11.23 6.78
C LYS A 45 6.02 -11.04 5.27
N ALA A 46 7.10 -10.40 4.81
CA ALA A 46 7.36 -10.21 3.39
C ALA A 46 7.54 -11.55 2.64
N VAL A 47 8.29 -12.49 3.23
CA VAL A 47 8.43 -13.86 2.69
C VAL A 47 7.08 -14.55 2.59
N LYS A 48 6.27 -14.49 3.65
CA LYS A 48 4.94 -15.09 3.66
C LYS A 48 4.01 -14.49 2.61
N VAL A 49 3.99 -13.17 2.48
CA VAL A 49 3.20 -12.46 1.46
C VAL A 49 3.68 -12.86 0.06
N ALA A 50 4.99 -12.91 -0.18
CA ALA A 50 5.55 -13.34 -1.45
C ALA A 50 5.14 -14.80 -1.79
N ALA A 51 5.25 -15.71 -0.82
CA ALA A 51 4.86 -17.12 -0.97
C ALA A 51 3.37 -17.26 -1.34
N GLN A 52 2.48 -16.54 -0.65
CA GLN A 52 1.04 -16.58 -0.89
C GLN A 52 0.63 -16.07 -2.26
N THR A 53 1.50 -15.32 -2.94
CA THR A 53 1.19 -14.83 -4.28
C THR A 53 1.32 -15.94 -5.33
N PHE A 54 2.11 -16.98 -5.06
CA PHE A 54 2.29 -18.12 -5.96
C PHE A 54 1.11 -19.08 -5.93
N ARG A 55 0.90 -19.77 -7.06
CA ARG A 55 0.02 -20.93 -7.07
C ARG A 55 0.67 -22.06 -6.30
N ALA A 56 -0.01 -22.55 -5.26
CA ALA A 56 0.49 -23.60 -4.38
C ALA A 56 0.95 -24.84 -5.15
N ASN A 57 2.07 -25.42 -4.72
CA ASN A 57 2.59 -26.68 -5.23
C ASN A 57 2.39 -27.78 -4.17
N PRO A 58 1.75 -28.92 -4.50
CA PRO A 58 1.60 -30.02 -3.55
C PRO A 58 2.92 -30.72 -3.19
N ALA A 59 3.99 -30.55 -3.96
CA ALA A 59 5.27 -31.21 -3.75
C ALA A 59 6.13 -30.54 -2.67
N PHE A 60 5.93 -29.25 -2.37
CA PHE A 60 6.71 -28.53 -1.37
C PHE A 60 5.98 -27.28 -0.86
N ASP A 61 6.31 -26.86 0.36
CA ASP A 61 5.83 -25.59 0.90
C ASP A 61 6.61 -24.41 0.30
N THR A 62 5.87 -23.43 -0.23
CA THR A 62 6.46 -22.28 -0.95
C THR A 62 7.16 -21.32 0.01
N GLU A 63 6.63 -21.12 1.22
CA GLU A 63 7.20 -20.21 2.22
C GLU A 63 8.55 -20.75 2.71
N GLU A 64 8.60 -22.04 3.05
CA GLU A 64 9.85 -22.72 3.41
C GLU A 64 10.84 -22.72 2.25
N ALA A 65 10.38 -23.05 1.03
CA ALA A 65 11.25 -23.10 -0.14
C ALA A 65 11.96 -21.77 -0.41
N ILE A 66 11.26 -20.62 -0.31
CA ILE A 66 11.85 -19.29 -0.53
C ILE A 66 13.06 -19.06 0.39
N THR A 67 12.96 -19.47 1.66
CA THR A 67 14.05 -19.27 2.63
C THR A 67 15.24 -20.19 2.38
N GLN A 68 14.98 -21.40 1.86
CA GLN A 68 15.98 -22.44 1.61
C GLN A 68 16.68 -22.32 0.25
N LEU A 69 16.24 -21.41 -0.63
CA LEU A 69 16.89 -21.16 -1.92
C LEU A 69 18.34 -20.72 -1.72
N GLN A 70 19.21 -21.32 -2.53
CA GLN A 70 20.62 -20.96 -2.65
C GLN A 70 20.85 -19.93 -3.76
N THR A 71 22.06 -19.39 -3.82
CA THR A 71 22.47 -18.47 -4.89
C THR A 71 22.35 -19.17 -6.24
N GLY A 72 21.73 -18.50 -7.21
CA GLY A 72 21.46 -19.08 -8.53
C GLY A 72 20.19 -19.92 -8.60
N GLU A 73 19.42 -20.06 -7.52
CA GLU A 73 18.11 -20.70 -7.55
C GLU A 73 16.98 -19.67 -7.44
N ALA A 74 15.81 -20.04 -7.96
CA ALA A 74 14.60 -19.24 -7.88
C ALA A 74 13.34 -20.12 -7.85
N LEU A 75 12.27 -19.58 -7.27
CA LEU A 75 10.91 -20.05 -7.52
C LEU A 75 10.33 -19.33 -8.72
N ILE A 76 9.77 -20.10 -9.65
CA ILE A 76 9.28 -19.59 -10.92
C ILE A 76 7.82 -19.98 -11.09
N SER A 77 7.03 -19.02 -11.54
CA SER A 77 5.64 -19.22 -11.97
C SER A 77 5.38 -18.34 -13.19
N PHE A 78 5.07 -18.98 -14.31
CA PHE A 78 4.75 -18.30 -15.56
C PHE A 78 3.30 -18.57 -15.94
N LEU A 79 2.74 -17.72 -16.80
CA LEU A 79 1.41 -17.96 -17.35
C LEU A 79 1.44 -19.13 -18.35
N ASP A 80 0.41 -19.97 -18.30
CA ASP A 80 0.15 -21.01 -19.30
C ASP A 80 -0.42 -20.42 -20.61
N GLU A 81 -0.69 -21.28 -21.59
CA GLU A 81 -1.26 -20.89 -22.89
C GLU A 81 -2.62 -20.20 -22.76
N LYS A 82 -3.35 -20.46 -21.68
CA LYS A 82 -4.65 -19.86 -21.37
C LYS A 82 -4.53 -18.58 -20.54
N GLY A 83 -3.31 -18.19 -20.18
CA GLY A 83 -3.02 -17.01 -19.38
C GLY A 83 -3.23 -17.18 -17.88
N ALA A 84 -3.35 -18.42 -17.38
CA ALA A 84 -3.44 -18.71 -15.96
C ALA A 84 -2.05 -19.00 -15.37
N PRO A 85 -1.75 -18.58 -14.13
CA PRO A 85 -0.48 -18.91 -13.49
C PRO A 85 -0.26 -20.42 -13.35
N SER A 86 0.91 -20.89 -13.79
CA SER A 86 1.36 -22.26 -13.58
C SER A 86 1.61 -22.54 -12.10
N VAL A 87 1.69 -23.82 -11.73
CA VAL A 87 2.16 -24.21 -10.39
C VAL A 87 3.60 -23.75 -10.21
N VAL A 88 3.92 -23.22 -9.02
CA VAL A 88 5.27 -22.74 -8.71
C VAL A 88 6.28 -23.88 -8.76
N THR A 89 7.43 -23.64 -9.37
CA THR A 89 8.49 -24.65 -9.51
C THR A 89 9.83 -24.07 -9.05
N ARG A 90 10.66 -24.87 -8.38
CA ARG A 90 12.05 -24.51 -8.08
C ARG A 90 12.91 -24.76 -9.31
N ALA A 91 13.70 -23.78 -9.69
CA ALA A 91 14.59 -23.87 -10.85
C ALA A 91 15.95 -23.24 -10.55
N THR A 92 16.98 -23.73 -11.24
CA THR A 92 18.30 -23.12 -11.28
C THR A 92 18.33 -22.14 -12.44
N ILE A 93 18.79 -20.91 -12.16
CA ILE A 93 18.93 -19.85 -13.14
C ILE A 93 20.28 -19.98 -13.82
N LEU A 94 20.25 -20.08 -15.15
CA LEU A 94 21.45 -20.02 -15.96
C LEU A 94 22.09 -18.63 -15.79
N PRO A 95 23.35 -18.54 -15.31
CA PRO A 95 24.01 -17.25 -15.17
C PRO A 95 24.16 -16.57 -16.54
N PRO A 96 24.14 -15.23 -16.58
CA PRO A 96 24.32 -14.50 -17.82
C PRO A 96 25.70 -14.83 -18.40
N GLN A 97 25.73 -15.15 -19.70
CA GLN A 97 26.98 -15.29 -20.47
C GLN A 97 27.49 -13.92 -20.97
N SER A 98 26.90 -12.83 -20.49
CA SER A 98 27.31 -11.46 -20.82
C SER A 98 28.38 -10.96 -19.86
N TYR A 99 29.13 -9.97 -20.31
CA TYR A 99 30.02 -9.20 -19.45
C TYR A 99 29.22 -8.46 -18.36
N LEU A 100 29.62 -8.64 -17.10
CA LEU A 100 29.09 -7.92 -15.95
C LEU A 100 29.98 -6.70 -15.68
N GLY A 101 29.57 -5.55 -16.20
CA GLY A 101 30.26 -4.28 -15.99
C GLY A 101 29.77 -3.19 -16.93
N ALA A 102 30.24 -1.96 -16.71
CA ALA A 102 29.99 -0.88 -17.65
C ALA A 102 30.72 -1.16 -18.96
N ILE A 103 30.02 -1.00 -20.08
CA ILE A 103 30.64 -1.03 -21.40
C ILE A 103 31.43 0.26 -21.62
N ASP A 104 32.53 0.17 -22.37
CA ASP A 104 33.30 1.36 -22.73
C ASP A 104 32.46 2.34 -23.56
N ALA A 105 32.73 3.64 -23.41
CA ALA A 105 31.96 4.69 -24.08
C ALA A 105 32.08 4.59 -25.62
N SER A 106 33.25 4.20 -26.14
CA SER A 106 33.44 4.02 -27.59
C SER A 106 32.61 2.85 -28.11
N LEU A 107 32.62 1.73 -27.39
CA LEU A 107 31.90 0.51 -27.73
C LEU A 107 30.38 0.72 -27.65
N ARG A 108 29.91 1.47 -26.64
CA ARG A 108 28.52 1.93 -26.55
C ARG A 108 28.11 2.75 -27.77
N LYS A 109 28.95 3.70 -28.18
CA LYS A 109 28.67 4.55 -29.35
C LYS A 109 28.54 3.70 -30.62
N THR A 110 29.46 2.77 -30.85
CA THR A 110 29.37 1.84 -31.98
C THR A 110 28.08 1.03 -31.98
N PHE A 111 27.64 0.51 -30.82
CA PHE A 111 26.36 -0.21 -30.74
C PHE A 111 25.14 0.67 -31.02
N ILE A 112 25.16 1.94 -30.60
CA ILE A 112 24.06 2.87 -30.89
C ILE A 112 24.02 3.17 -32.39
N GLU A 113 25.17 3.48 -33.00
CA GLU A 113 25.28 3.84 -34.43
C GLU A 113 24.97 2.67 -35.37
N THR A 114 25.26 1.43 -34.96
CA THR A 114 24.97 0.22 -35.74
C THR A 114 23.60 -0.38 -35.46
N SER A 115 22.85 0.17 -34.51
CA SER A 115 21.52 -0.30 -34.16
C SER A 115 20.52 -0.04 -35.29
N PRO A 116 19.56 -0.96 -35.55
CA PRO A 116 18.43 -0.69 -36.44
C PRO A 116 17.56 0.51 -36.03
N PHE A 117 17.72 0.97 -34.79
CA PHE A 117 16.99 2.11 -34.23
C PHE A 117 17.82 3.40 -34.16
N ALA A 118 19.03 3.41 -34.74
CA ALA A 118 19.81 4.63 -34.92
C ALA A 118 18.95 5.69 -35.64
N GLY A 119 19.04 6.94 -35.20
CA GLY A 119 18.23 8.06 -35.68
C GLY A 119 16.75 8.07 -35.25
N VAL A 120 16.20 6.99 -34.67
CA VAL A 120 14.78 6.93 -34.26
C VAL A 120 14.57 7.38 -32.80
N TYR A 121 15.46 6.96 -31.90
CA TYR A 121 15.34 7.22 -30.45
C TYR A 121 16.49 8.07 -29.87
N GLU A 122 17.28 8.72 -30.73
CA GLU A 122 18.43 9.52 -30.30
C GLU A 122 18.03 10.84 -29.64
N GLN A 123 16.91 11.42 -30.08
CA GLN A 123 16.39 12.64 -29.50
C GLN A 123 15.71 12.32 -28.17
N VAL A 124 16.30 12.80 -27.08
CA VAL A 124 15.68 12.77 -25.76
C VAL A 124 14.48 13.72 -25.79
N ILE A 125 13.28 13.14 -25.77
CA ILE A 125 12.04 13.91 -25.66
C ILE A 125 11.60 13.87 -24.21
N ASP A 126 11.83 14.97 -23.49
CA ASP A 126 11.20 15.20 -22.20
C ASP A 126 9.78 15.69 -22.43
N ARG A 127 8.80 14.80 -22.24
CA ARG A 127 7.39 15.12 -22.46
C ARG A 127 6.81 15.66 -21.16
N GLN A 128 6.08 16.77 -21.25
CA GLN A 128 5.25 17.22 -20.14
C GLN A 128 4.30 16.10 -19.72
N SER A 129 4.38 15.73 -18.44
CA SER A 129 3.50 14.73 -17.86
C SER A 129 2.05 15.24 -17.88
N ALA A 130 1.09 14.31 -17.88
CA ALA A 130 -0.33 14.67 -17.77
C ALA A 130 -0.62 15.52 -16.53
N TYR A 131 0.13 15.29 -15.44
CA TYR A 131 0.06 16.10 -14.23
C TYR A 131 0.51 17.54 -14.46
N GLU A 132 1.67 17.75 -15.07
CA GLU A 132 2.21 19.10 -15.35
C GLU A 132 1.36 19.85 -16.36
N TYR A 133 0.83 19.16 -17.37
CA TYR A 133 -0.10 19.75 -18.33
C TYR A 133 -1.39 20.23 -17.65
N LEU A 134 -2.01 19.38 -16.82
CA LEU A 134 -3.22 19.73 -16.09
C LEU A 134 -2.97 20.85 -15.07
N ALA A 135 -1.90 20.74 -14.28
CA ALA A 135 -1.50 21.79 -13.34
C ALA A 135 -1.28 23.12 -14.07
N GLY A 136 -0.58 23.11 -15.20
CA GLY A 136 -0.37 24.29 -16.04
C GLY A 136 -1.67 24.88 -16.59
N MET A 137 -2.65 24.06 -16.97
CA MET A 137 -3.97 24.56 -17.42
C MET A 137 -4.76 25.23 -16.29
N PHE A 138 -4.68 24.72 -15.06
CA PHE A 138 -5.28 25.36 -13.88
C PHE A 138 -4.56 26.67 -13.55
N THR A 139 -3.23 26.70 -13.60
CA THR A 139 -2.43 27.91 -13.35
C THR A 139 -2.60 28.97 -14.46
N GLN A 140 -2.85 28.56 -15.69
CA GLN A 140 -3.05 29.47 -16.84
C GLN A 140 -4.54 29.83 -17.09
N GLY A 141 -5.47 29.40 -16.24
CA GLY A 141 -6.90 29.75 -16.35
C GLY A 141 -7.58 29.28 -17.65
N ARG A 142 -7.00 28.30 -18.36
CA ARG A 142 -7.46 27.86 -19.70
C ARG A 142 -8.63 26.87 -19.68
N VAL A 143 -9.13 26.51 -18.50
CA VAL A 143 -10.33 25.67 -18.35
C VAL A 143 -11.47 26.56 -17.88
N GLN A 144 -12.14 27.23 -18.81
CA GLN A 144 -13.48 27.77 -18.55
C GLN A 144 -14.49 26.65 -18.81
N PRO A 145 -15.32 26.26 -17.82
CA PRO A 145 -16.41 25.31 -18.08
C PRO A 145 -17.40 25.97 -19.05
N SER A 146 -17.52 25.43 -20.27
CA SER A 146 -18.56 25.84 -21.20
C SER A 146 -19.91 25.37 -20.67
N VAL A 147 -20.62 26.24 -19.95
CA VAL A 147 -22.04 26.06 -19.71
C VAL A 147 -22.76 26.30 -21.04
N ALA A 148 -23.25 25.22 -21.64
CA ALA A 148 -24.13 25.30 -22.81
C ALA A 148 -25.35 26.16 -22.44
N GLN A 149 -25.51 27.28 -23.14
CA GLN A 149 -26.61 28.23 -22.95
C GLN A 149 -27.94 27.58 -23.38
N ALA A 150 -28.80 27.26 -22.43
CA ALA A 150 -30.22 27.01 -22.68
C ALA A 150 -30.94 28.36 -22.83
N ALA A 151 -31.74 28.48 -23.88
CA ALA A 151 -32.55 29.67 -24.20
C ALA A 151 -33.62 29.97 -23.11
N PRO A 152 -34.02 31.24 -22.93
CA PRO A 152 -34.81 31.68 -21.78
C PRO A 152 -36.31 31.45 -21.94
N MET A 153 -36.95 30.76 -20.99
CA MET A 153 -38.39 30.87 -20.73
C MET A 153 -38.65 31.93 -19.65
N GLN A 154 -39.74 32.66 -19.87
CA GLN A 154 -40.12 33.93 -19.26
C GLN A 154 -40.43 33.86 -17.76
N ALA A 155 -40.26 35.03 -17.14
CA ALA A 155 -40.26 35.34 -15.73
C ALA A 155 -41.64 35.31 -15.03
N ALA A 156 -41.61 35.09 -13.72
CA ALA A 156 -42.50 35.76 -12.76
C ALA A 156 -41.73 36.05 -11.45
N PRO A 157 -42.06 37.13 -10.71
CA PRO A 157 -41.10 37.87 -9.89
C PRO A 157 -41.24 37.56 -8.40
N THR A 158 -40.13 37.51 -7.66
CA THR A 158 -40.17 37.84 -6.22
C THR A 158 -38.82 38.33 -5.69
N GLN A 159 -38.85 39.62 -5.32
CA GLN A 159 -38.13 40.30 -4.25
C GLN A 159 -36.59 40.27 -4.20
N THR A 160 -36.07 41.49 -4.39
CA THR A 160 -34.71 41.97 -4.11
C THR A 160 -34.35 41.87 -2.62
N ALA A 161 -33.22 41.22 -2.34
CA ALA A 161 -32.39 41.48 -1.16
C ALA A 161 -30.92 41.59 -1.64
N PRO A 162 -30.12 42.51 -1.07
CA PRO A 162 -28.77 42.76 -1.55
C PRO A 162 -27.88 41.56 -1.23
N VAL A 163 -27.41 40.84 -2.26
CA VAL A 163 -26.37 39.83 -2.08
C VAL A 163 -25.04 40.56 -1.92
N GLN A 164 -24.62 40.66 -0.67
CA GLN A 164 -23.26 41.00 -0.27
C GLN A 164 -22.27 40.08 -1.02
N ALA A 165 -21.21 40.66 -1.58
CA ALA A 165 -20.13 39.91 -2.19
C ALA A 165 -19.55 38.92 -1.16
N ALA A 166 -19.69 37.62 -1.42
CA ALA A 166 -19.14 36.58 -0.57
C ALA A 166 -17.61 36.73 -0.54
N PRO A 167 -16.97 36.74 0.65
CA PRO A 167 -15.51 36.74 0.73
C PRO A 167 -14.98 35.43 0.12
N ILE A 168 -13.92 35.54 -0.68
CA ILE A 168 -13.18 34.41 -1.26
C ILE A 168 -12.80 33.46 -0.12
N GLN A 169 -13.47 32.31 -0.05
CA GLN A 169 -13.30 31.36 1.05
C GLN A 169 -12.00 30.57 0.85
N ALA A 170 -10.96 30.99 1.57
CA ALA A 170 -9.81 30.14 1.83
C ALA A 170 -10.20 29.06 2.84
N PHE A 171 -9.95 27.78 2.54
CA PHE A 171 -10.14 26.68 3.49
C PHE A 171 -8.79 26.09 3.87
N MET A 172 -8.57 25.91 5.16
CA MET A 172 -7.40 25.22 5.70
C MET A 172 -7.59 23.71 5.55
N VAL A 173 -6.54 23.00 5.10
CA VAL A 173 -6.53 21.53 4.94
C VAL A 173 -5.42 20.95 5.82
N TYR A 174 -5.74 19.93 6.63
CA TYR A 174 -4.77 19.24 7.47
C TYR A 174 -3.89 18.30 6.63
N ASP A 175 -2.58 18.49 6.69
CA ASP A 175 -1.60 17.62 6.04
C ASP A 175 -1.04 16.59 7.05
N PRO A 176 -1.36 15.29 6.92
CA PRO A 176 -0.93 14.26 7.86
C PRO A 176 0.56 13.93 7.78
N ALA A 177 1.28 14.37 6.74
CA ALA A 177 2.73 14.15 6.64
C ALA A 177 3.53 15.18 7.45
N THR A 178 3.00 16.39 7.61
CA THR A 178 3.66 17.51 8.30
C THR A 178 3.01 17.86 9.63
N GLY A 179 1.78 17.39 9.87
CA GLY A 179 0.99 17.71 11.05
C GLY A 179 0.49 19.15 11.09
N GLN A 180 0.54 19.87 9.96
CA GLN A 180 0.21 21.29 9.85
C GLN A 180 -1.03 21.54 9.01
N TYR A 181 -1.68 22.68 9.22
CA TYR A 181 -2.81 23.14 8.41
C TYR A 181 -2.29 24.06 7.31
N VAL A 182 -2.62 23.75 6.05
CA VAL A 182 -2.21 24.51 4.88
C VAL A 182 -3.43 25.19 4.27
N GLN A 183 -3.37 26.51 4.07
CA GLN A 183 -4.44 27.30 3.47
C GLN A 183 -4.52 27.05 1.97
N LYS A 184 -5.67 26.60 1.46
CA LYS A 184 -5.98 26.50 0.03
C LYS A 184 -7.15 27.43 -0.31
N GLN A 185 -6.96 28.33 -1.26
CA GLN A 185 -8.04 29.11 -1.87
C GLN A 185 -8.53 28.39 -3.12
N LEU A 186 -9.85 28.33 -3.29
CA LEU A 186 -10.46 28.02 -4.58
C LEU A 186 -10.48 29.32 -5.40
N ASP A 187 -9.77 29.36 -6.52
CA ASP A 187 -9.82 30.48 -7.45
C ASP A 187 -11.24 30.62 -8.01
N ALA A 188 -11.96 31.67 -7.59
CA ALA A 188 -13.17 32.12 -8.25
C ALA A 188 -12.80 33.07 -9.40
N MET A 189 -13.39 32.83 -10.57
CA MET A 189 -13.20 33.64 -11.79
C MET A 189 -13.48 35.13 -11.54
N SER A 190 -12.56 35.99 -11.99
CA SER A 190 -12.67 37.45 -11.99
C SER A 190 -13.32 37.95 -13.30
N THR A 191 -14.23 38.91 -13.20
CA THR A 191 -14.78 39.68 -14.33
C THR A 191 -13.95 40.94 -14.63
N LEU A 192 -14.02 41.38 -15.90
CA LEU A 192 -13.25 42.45 -16.58
C LEU A 192 -13.37 43.88 -15.97
N PRO A 193 -12.47 44.81 -16.34
CA PRO A 193 -12.43 46.19 -15.82
C PRO A 193 -13.35 47.15 -16.59
N GLN A 194 -13.93 48.14 -15.90
CA GLN A 194 -14.67 49.27 -16.49
C GLN A 194 -14.03 50.62 -16.11
N ALA A 195 -14.18 51.58 -17.01
CA ALA A 195 -13.44 52.85 -17.13
C ALA A 195 -13.83 53.94 -16.10
N ALA A 196 -12.95 54.96 -16.03
CA ALA A 196 -12.95 56.12 -15.12
C ALA A 196 -14.17 57.06 -15.22
N PRO A 197 -14.42 57.86 -14.15
CA PRO A 197 -14.37 59.32 -14.35
C PRO A 197 -13.66 60.13 -13.23
N VAL A 198 -13.70 61.45 -13.45
CA VAL A 198 -12.85 62.58 -13.05
C VAL A 198 -13.04 63.09 -11.59
N GLN A 199 -11.96 63.72 -11.07
CA GLN A 199 -11.71 64.62 -9.91
C GLN A 199 -12.87 65.15 -9.03
N GLN A 200 -12.60 65.30 -7.71
CA GLN A 200 -12.63 66.62 -7.02
C GLN A 200 -12.09 66.62 -5.54
N VAL A 201 -11.20 67.60 -5.30
CA VAL A 201 -10.80 68.39 -4.08
C VAL A 201 -10.55 67.76 -2.69
N ALA A 202 -9.40 68.14 -2.10
CA ALA A 202 -9.09 68.08 -0.66
C ALA A 202 -9.69 69.30 0.08
N PRO A 203 -9.80 69.36 1.44
CA PRO A 203 -8.60 69.56 2.27
C PRO A 203 -8.62 69.11 3.78
N VAL A 204 -7.44 69.21 4.41
CA VAL A 204 -7.06 69.43 5.85
C VAL A 204 -7.22 68.34 6.96
N GLN A 205 -6.04 67.90 7.46
CA GLN A 205 -5.53 67.64 8.84
C GLN A 205 -6.40 66.98 9.93
N GLN A 206 -5.83 65.97 10.64
CA GLN A 206 -5.07 66.11 11.92
C GLN A 206 -5.26 64.90 12.88
N ALA A 207 -4.17 64.63 13.62
CA ALA A 207 -4.03 63.89 14.88
C ALA A 207 -4.12 62.34 14.89
N ALA A 208 -2.97 61.71 15.14
CA ALA A 208 -2.90 60.45 15.87
C ALA A 208 -3.41 60.65 17.30
N PRO A 209 -4.08 59.64 17.89
CA PRO A 209 -3.52 59.14 19.14
C PRO A 209 -3.70 57.61 19.37
N VAL A 210 -2.74 57.07 20.14
CA VAL A 210 -2.72 55.85 20.97
C VAL A 210 -2.97 54.47 20.32
N GLN A 211 -1.90 53.67 20.31
CA GLN A 211 -1.94 52.22 20.15
C GLN A 211 -2.77 51.58 21.27
N GLN A 212 -3.94 51.04 20.91
CA GLN A 212 -4.61 49.99 21.66
C GLN A 212 -4.04 48.64 21.22
N ALA A 213 -3.69 47.79 22.18
CA ALA A 213 -3.28 46.42 21.92
C ALA A 213 -4.35 45.72 21.08
N ALA A 214 -3.97 45.25 19.89
CA ALA A 214 -4.88 44.62 18.95
C ALA A 214 -5.58 43.43 19.63
N PRO A 215 -6.92 43.30 19.55
CA PRO A 215 -7.59 42.07 19.96
C PRO A 215 -7.04 40.94 19.09
N VAL A 216 -6.69 39.81 19.72
CA VAL A 216 -6.17 38.65 19.00
C VAL A 216 -7.23 38.21 18.00
N GLN A 217 -6.94 38.36 16.71
CA GLN A 217 -7.89 38.07 15.64
C GLN A 217 -8.15 36.57 15.62
N THR A 218 -9.31 36.16 16.12
CA THR A 218 -9.85 34.82 15.94
C THR A 218 -10.74 34.83 14.71
N VAL A 219 -10.47 33.93 13.77
CA VAL A 219 -11.26 33.80 12.53
C VAL A 219 -11.87 32.41 12.52
N GLN A 220 -13.20 32.33 12.41
CA GLN A 220 -13.89 31.06 12.17
C GLN A 220 -13.77 30.74 10.68
N GLN A 221 -13.18 29.59 10.36
CA GLN A 221 -13.06 29.13 8.98
C GLN A 221 -13.58 27.70 8.82
N ASN A 222 -14.13 27.42 7.65
CA ASN A 222 -14.54 26.07 7.25
C ASN A 222 -13.27 25.27 6.93
N VAL A 223 -12.98 24.27 7.75
CA VAL A 223 -11.81 23.39 7.61
C VAL A 223 -12.31 22.01 7.17
N LEU A 224 -11.71 21.43 6.12
CA LEU A 224 -12.01 20.08 5.70
C LEU A 224 -11.19 19.10 6.56
N VAL A 225 -11.87 18.30 7.37
CA VAL A 225 -11.26 17.29 8.25
C VAL A 225 -11.60 15.91 7.71
N LEU A 226 -10.59 15.05 7.57
CA LEU A 226 -10.76 13.67 7.13
C LEU A 226 -11.40 12.85 8.27
N ASP A 227 -12.61 12.33 8.06
CA ASP A 227 -13.26 11.43 9.00
C ASP A 227 -12.63 10.02 8.90
N PRO A 228 -11.98 9.51 9.97
CA PRO A 228 -11.26 8.24 9.92
C PRO A 228 -12.17 7.02 9.81
N THR A 229 -13.49 7.17 9.98
CA THR A 229 -14.46 6.07 9.90
C THR A 229 -14.98 5.88 8.48
N THR A 230 -15.22 6.98 7.79
CA THR A 230 -15.82 7.00 6.44
C THR A 230 -14.79 7.24 5.33
N GLY A 231 -13.59 7.73 5.68
CA GLY A 231 -12.55 8.10 4.73
C GLY A 231 -12.91 9.32 3.86
N GLN A 232 -13.98 10.04 4.20
CA GLN A 232 -14.44 11.23 3.48
C GLN A 232 -14.04 12.52 4.20
N TYR A 233 -13.81 13.58 3.44
CA TYR A 233 -13.57 14.91 4.00
C TYR A 233 -14.89 15.56 4.39
N VAL A 234 -15.03 15.92 5.67
CA VAL A 234 -16.20 16.60 6.21
C VAL A 234 -15.82 18.04 6.56
N GLN A 235 -16.65 19.00 6.14
CA GLN A 235 -16.45 20.41 6.47
C GLN A 235 -16.84 20.66 7.94
N LYS A 236 -15.90 21.13 8.75
CA LYS A 236 -16.14 21.52 10.15
C LYS A 236 -15.73 22.99 10.35
N LEU A 237 -16.58 23.78 10.98
CA LEU A 237 -16.23 25.13 11.43
C LEU A 237 -15.22 25.01 12.58
N MET A 238 -14.01 25.54 12.40
CA MET A 238 -13.01 25.64 13.46
C MET A 238 -12.61 27.10 13.66
N THR A 239 -12.49 27.52 14.92
CA THR A 239 -11.99 28.84 15.29
C THR A 239 -10.47 28.79 15.29
N MET A 240 -9.81 29.57 14.42
CA MET A 240 -8.34 29.64 14.35
C MET A 240 -7.84 30.96 14.93
N GLN A 241 -6.72 30.92 15.66
CA GLN A 241 -6.07 32.08 16.27
C GLN A 241 -4.69 32.28 15.66
N LEU A 242 -4.38 33.52 15.27
CA LEU A 242 -3.08 33.88 14.69
C LEU A 242 -2.00 33.91 15.78
N ASP A 243 -0.95 33.11 15.62
CA ASP A 243 0.21 33.09 16.51
C ASP A 243 1.15 34.27 16.14
N PRO A 244 1.35 35.25 17.04
CA PRO A 244 2.02 36.51 16.72
C PRO A 244 3.52 36.38 16.43
N VAL A 245 4.15 35.25 16.80
CA VAL A 245 5.58 35.02 16.57
C VAL A 245 5.86 34.40 15.20
N THR A 246 4.96 33.52 14.75
CA THR A 246 5.14 32.75 13.52
C THR A 246 4.30 33.28 12.35
N GLY A 247 3.31 34.13 12.63
CA GLY A 247 2.35 34.60 11.63
C GLY A 247 1.43 33.49 11.11
N GLN A 248 1.35 32.35 11.82
CA GLN A 248 0.59 31.18 11.41
C GLN A 248 -0.67 30.98 12.26
N TYR A 249 -1.76 30.54 11.63
CA TYR A 249 -3.02 30.28 12.31
C TYR A 249 -3.04 28.88 12.95
N LYS A 250 -3.34 28.79 14.25
CA LYS A 250 -3.49 27.53 15.00
C LYS A 250 -4.96 27.32 15.43
N PRO A 251 -5.49 26.08 15.37
CA PRO A 251 -6.87 25.82 15.77
C PRO A 251 -7.00 25.95 17.29
N VAL A 252 -7.95 26.76 17.75
CA VAL A 252 -8.34 26.84 19.15
C VAL A 252 -9.37 25.74 19.40
N THR A 253 -8.91 24.50 19.54
CA THR A 253 -9.76 23.44 20.09
C THR A 253 -10.01 23.77 21.56
N SER A 254 -11.26 23.97 21.95
CA SER A 254 -11.62 24.15 23.36
C SER A 254 -11.14 22.96 24.20
N GLU A 255 -10.76 23.16 25.47
CA GLU A 255 -10.34 22.06 26.35
C GLU A 255 -11.37 20.92 26.43
N ALA A 256 -12.65 21.24 26.20
CA ALA A 256 -13.75 20.26 26.14
C ALA A 256 -13.65 19.35 24.90
N GLU A 257 -13.30 19.88 23.72
CA GLU A 257 -13.11 19.08 22.50
C GLU A 257 -11.84 18.23 22.57
N GLN A 258 -10.75 18.74 23.16
CA GLN A 258 -9.54 17.96 23.38
C GLN A 258 -9.79 16.81 24.37
N LYS A 259 -10.53 17.05 25.46
CA LYS A 259 -10.93 16.01 26.42
C LYS A 259 -11.90 14.99 25.80
N ALA A 260 -12.82 15.44 24.93
CA ALA A 260 -13.74 14.53 24.23
C ALA A 260 -13.01 13.64 23.21
N ALA A 261 -12.08 14.20 22.43
CA ALA A 261 -11.25 13.44 21.50
C ALA A 261 -10.31 12.47 22.23
N ALA A 262 -9.69 12.88 23.33
CA ALA A 262 -8.88 12.00 24.17
C ALA A 262 -9.70 10.87 24.79
N LYS A 263 -10.94 11.15 25.24
CA LYS A 263 -11.85 10.13 25.79
C LYS A 263 -12.32 9.15 24.70
N GLN A 264 -12.61 9.63 23.49
CA GLN A 264 -12.94 8.76 22.35
C GLN A 264 -11.74 7.90 21.92
N ALA A 265 -10.53 8.46 21.90
CA ALA A 265 -9.31 7.71 21.60
C ALA A 265 -9.04 6.62 22.65
N GLN A 266 -9.21 6.94 23.95
CA GLN A 266 -9.10 5.96 25.03
C GLN A 266 -10.16 4.87 24.97
N GLN A 267 -11.41 5.21 24.60
CA GLN A 267 -12.47 4.23 24.41
C GLN A 267 -12.21 3.32 23.20
N ALA A 268 -11.71 3.87 22.09
CA ALA A 268 -11.34 3.10 20.91
C ALA A 268 -10.14 2.17 21.19
N GLU A 269 -9.14 2.63 21.95
CA GLU A 269 -8.01 1.80 22.36
C GLU A 269 -8.44 0.68 23.30
N LYS A 270 -9.33 0.97 24.26
CA LYS A 270 -9.90 -0.04 25.17
C LYS A 270 -10.70 -1.09 24.40
N ALA A 271 -11.53 -0.67 23.44
CA ALA A 271 -12.29 -1.57 22.58
C ALA A 271 -11.37 -2.44 21.70
N ARG A 272 -10.25 -1.90 21.19
CA ARG A 272 -9.24 -2.66 20.45
C ARG A 272 -8.57 -3.72 21.32
N LYS A 273 -8.17 -3.37 22.54
CA LYS A 273 -7.55 -4.33 23.49
C LYS A 273 -8.54 -5.41 23.92
N GLU A 274 -9.81 -5.08 24.07
CA GLU A 274 -10.87 -6.03 24.41
C GLU A 274 -11.15 -7.00 23.24
N ALA A 275 -11.20 -6.50 22.00
CA ALA A 275 -11.32 -7.32 20.80
C ALA A 275 -10.12 -8.27 20.63
N GLU A 276 -8.89 -7.78 20.84
CA GLU A 276 -7.68 -8.61 20.78
C GLU A 276 -7.69 -9.71 21.85
N ARG A 277 -8.18 -9.39 23.07
CA ARG A 277 -8.31 -10.36 24.15
C ARG A 277 -9.37 -11.43 23.82
N ALA A 278 -10.51 -11.03 23.25
CA ALA A 278 -11.56 -11.94 22.82
C ALA A 278 -11.09 -12.89 21.69
N GLU A 279 -10.30 -12.37 20.74
CA GLU A 279 -9.71 -13.20 19.67
C GLU A 279 -8.71 -14.22 20.23
N LYS A 280 -7.84 -13.81 21.16
CA LYS A 280 -6.91 -14.72 21.83
C LYS A 280 -7.63 -15.81 22.62
N GLU A 281 -8.74 -15.48 23.28
CA GLU A 281 -9.55 -16.44 24.02
C GLU A 281 -10.22 -17.46 23.09
N ARG A 282 -10.76 -17.01 21.95
CA ARG A 282 -11.29 -17.89 20.89
C ARG A 282 -10.24 -18.86 20.37
N VAL A 283 -9.05 -18.35 20.03
CA VAL A 283 -7.94 -19.19 19.54
C VAL A 283 -7.48 -20.19 20.60
N ALA A 284 -7.47 -19.78 21.88
CA ALA A 284 -7.15 -20.68 22.98
C ALA A 284 -8.21 -21.79 23.16
N GLU A 285 -9.50 -21.47 22.98
CA GLU A 285 -10.59 -22.45 23.03
C GLU A 285 -10.52 -23.44 21.86
N GLU A 286 -10.25 -22.96 20.64
CA GLU A 286 -10.03 -23.80 19.46
C GLU A 286 -8.84 -24.75 19.67
N ARG A 287 -7.74 -24.27 20.26
CA ARG A 287 -6.58 -25.10 20.62
C ARG A 287 -6.92 -26.14 21.69
N ARG A 288 -7.77 -25.81 22.67
CA ARG A 288 -8.23 -26.77 23.68
C ARG A 288 -9.08 -27.87 23.06
N LYS A 289 -10.05 -27.51 22.22
CA LYS A 289 -10.88 -28.47 21.48
C LYS A 289 -10.03 -29.40 20.62
N HIS A 290 -9.09 -28.84 19.87
CA HIS A 290 -8.18 -29.64 19.04
C HIS A 290 -7.29 -30.59 19.87
N ALA A 291 -6.82 -30.14 21.05
CA ALA A 291 -6.05 -30.99 21.95
C ALA A 291 -6.89 -32.13 22.55
N ASP A 292 -8.16 -31.88 22.84
CA ASP A 292 -9.09 -32.90 23.35
C ASP A 292 -9.48 -33.91 22.26
N GLU A 293 -9.70 -33.47 21.02
CA GLU A 293 -9.87 -34.34 19.85
C GLU A 293 -8.65 -35.27 19.65
N LEU A 294 -7.44 -34.72 19.74
CA LEU A 294 -6.20 -35.50 19.65
C LEU A 294 -6.07 -36.52 20.80
N ARG A 295 -6.55 -36.18 22.01
CA ARG A 295 -6.57 -37.12 23.14
C ARG A 295 -7.57 -38.25 22.91
N GLU A 296 -8.75 -37.93 22.39
CA GLU A 296 -9.79 -38.91 22.08
C GLU A 296 -9.34 -39.83 20.94
N GLU A 297 -8.73 -39.30 19.88
CA GLU A 297 -8.16 -40.10 18.80
C GLU A 297 -7.05 -41.04 19.30
N ARG A 298 -6.18 -40.55 20.21
CA ARG A 298 -5.15 -41.40 20.85
C ARG A 298 -5.78 -42.48 21.73
N ALA A 299 -6.83 -42.17 22.47
CA ALA A 299 -7.57 -43.14 23.28
C ALA A 299 -8.27 -44.19 22.40
N GLU A 300 -8.85 -43.79 21.27
CA GLU A 300 -9.41 -44.72 20.29
C GLU A 300 -8.35 -45.63 19.67
N ARG A 301 -7.19 -45.06 19.27
CA ARG A 301 -6.07 -45.85 18.77
C ARG A 301 -5.59 -46.85 19.81
N ALA A 302 -5.54 -46.47 21.09
CA ALA A 302 -5.21 -47.38 22.19
C ALA A 302 -6.25 -48.50 22.34
N ARG A 303 -7.56 -48.18 22.31
CA ARG A 303 -8.65 -49.17 22.35
C ARG A 303 -8.61 -50.14 21.15
N ARG A 304 -8.34 -49.63 19.95
CA ARG A 304 -8.17 -50.47 18.74
C ARG A 304 -6.95 -51.39 18.87
N ASN A 305 -5.87 -50.90 19.46
CA ASN A 305 -4.65 -51.67 19.68
C ASN A 305 -4.83 -52.76 20.76
N ASP A 306 -5.58 -52.47 21.82
CA ASP A 306 -5.84 -53.41 22.91
C ASP A 306 -6.87 -54.51 22.56
N SER A 307 -7.61 -54.32 21.46
CA SER A 307 -8.49 -55.35 20.89
C SER A 307 -7.70 -56.62 20.50
N VAL A 308 -8.34 -57.79 20.61
CA VAL A 308 -7.72 -59.10 20.28
C VAL A 308 -7.14 -59.11 18.86
N LEU A 309 -7.86 -58.50 17.91
CA LEU A 309 -7.43 -58.34 16.52
C LEU A 309 -6.24 -57.38 16.39
N GLY A 310 -6.21 -56.30 17.17
CA GLY A 310 -5.11 -55.34 17.25
C GLY A 310 -3.81 -55.97 17.80
N ARG A 311 -3.93 -56.75 18.88
CA ARG A 311 -2.80 -57.49 19.46
C ARG A 311 -2.23 -58.54 18.50
N MET A 312 -3.09 -59.26 17.77
CA MET A 312 -2.65 -60.21 16.74
C MET A 312 -1.90 -59.50 15.60
N LYS A 313 -2.42 -58.38 15.10
CA LYS A 313 -1.78 -57.57 14.05
C LYS A 313 -0.41 -57.04 14.48
N ASN A 314 -0.30 -56.51 15.70
CA ASN A 314 0.98 -56.01 16.20
C ASN A 314 2.00 -57.12 16.48
N THR A 315 1.54 -58.30 16.92
CA THR A 315 2.40 -59.47 17.10
C THR A 315 2.93 -59.98 15.75
N ALA A 316 2.09 -60.00 14.71
CA ALA A 316 2.49 -60.36 13.36
C ALA A 316 3.53 -59.35 12.81
N ILE A 317 3.28 -58.05 12.95
CA ILE A 317 4.20 -56.99 12.49
C ILE A 317 5.54 -57.04 13.23
N ASN A 318 5.54 -57.26 14.55
CA ASN A 318 6.80 -57.39 15.31
C ASN A 318 7.58 -58.64 14.91
N THR A 319 6.90 -59.75 14.61
CA THR A 319 7.55 -60.98 14.14
C THR A 319 8.20 -60.79 12.77
N VAL A 320 7.50 -60.13 11.85
CA VAL A 320 8.02 -59.80 10.51
C VAL A 320 9.20 -58.82 10.60
N THR A 321 9.07 -57.77 11.42
CA THR A 321 10.15 -56.77 11.60
C THR A 321 11.39 -57.41 12.22
N ARG A 322 11.23 -58.31 13.20
CA ARG A 322 12.33 -59.02 13.86
C ARG A 322 13.00 -60.04 12.94
N GLN A 323 12.23 -60.71 12.09
CA GLN A 323 12.78 -61.57 11.04
C GLN A 323 13.60 -60.75 10.05
N LEU A 324 13.06 -59.64 9.52
CA LEU A 324 13.75 -58.75 8.58
C LEU A 324 15.05 -58.18 9.14
N THR A 325 15.04 -57.67 10.38
CA THR A 325 16.26 -57.17 11.05
C THR A 325 17.26 -58.28 11.31
N SER A 326 16.83 -59.50 11.67
CA SER A 326 17.73 -60.64 11.85
C SER A 326 18.38 -61.09 10.53
N THR A 327 17.66 -61.06 9.42
CA THR A 327 18.20 -61.39 8.09
C THR A 327 19.15 -60.31 7.57
N LEU A 328 18.85 -59.04 7.80
CA LEU A 328 19.74 -57.92 7.43
C LEU A 328 21.03 -57.93 8.26
N THR A 329 20.94 -58.12 9.57
CA THR A 329 22.12 -58.20 10.45
C THR A 329 22.97 -59.43 10.17
N ARG A 330 22.36 -60.59 9.85
CA ARG A 330 23.09 -61.81 9.50
C ARG A 330 23.71 -61.74 8.09
N GLY A 331 23.08 -61.03 7.14
CA GLY A 331 23.65 -60.75 5.83
C GLY A 331 24.82 -59.76 5.86
N LEU A 332 24.75 -58.73 6.72
CA LEU A 332 25.83 -57.77 6.93
C LEU A 332 27.01 -58.38 7.70
N LEU A 333 26.78 -59.21 8.72
CA LEU A 333 27.88 -59.90 9.42
C LEU A 333 28.51 -61.03 8.57
N GLY A 334 27.70 -61.74 7.78
CA GLY A 334 28.17 -62.82 6.91
C GLY A 334 29.05 -62.35 5.75
N SER A 335 28.83 -61.13 5.24
CA SER A 335 29.67 -60.53 4.20
C SER A 335 30.99 -59.94 4.71
N LEU A 336 31.10 -59.63 6.01
CA LEU A 336 32.32 -59.14 6.67
C LEU A 336 33.20 -60.25 7.25
N THR A 337 32.65 -61.45 7.47
CA THR A 337 33.38 -62.64 7.94
C THR A 337 33.45 -63.71 6.85
N GLY A 338 33.97 -63.33 5.68
CA GLY A 338 34.31 -64.27 4.62
C GLY A 338 35.34 -65.29 5.10
N LYS A 339 34.93 -66.55 5.23
CA LYS A 339 35.83 -67.70 5.07
C LYS A 339 35.81 -68.10 3.60
N LYS A 340 37.03 -68.29 3.06
CA LYS A 340 37.36 -68.94 1.79
C LYS A 340 36.59 -70.24 1.56
#